data_AF-A0A7J6IDR6-F1
#
_entry.id   AF-A0A7J6IDR6-F1
#
_cell.length_a   1.000
_cell.length_b   1.000
_cell.length_c   1.000
_cell.angle_alpha   90.00
_cell.angle_beta   90.00
_cell.angle_gamma   90.00
#
_symmetry.space_group_name_H-M   'P 1'
#
loop_
_entity.id
_entity.type
_entity.pdbx_description
1 polymer ?
#
loop_
_entity_poly.entity_id
_entity_poly.type
_entity_poly.pdbx_seq_one_letter_code
_entity_poly.pdbx_strand_id
1 'polypeptide(L)'
;MITPSIVTVLWATALVGSVASVPLEPRQGGCCASTSGGKSASTSGGNSASTSQAGRITIGYRTVHPDQARAYNREHRLVYNPGLTRGAAQIGKGVYLTPGPGQWVGNPGDWHCHVTANKKAVENVLKAWIPENTWWNINKQYEWAAKQTVNKVKVDDEAFNRALRMSKIDKTDDPGVKFAKGAKQLLIPSDLVNDRDLDIQVDCKKEWKRLPDNVVVDYRSWKKNVIGKPQ
;
A
#
# COMPACT_ATOMS: atom_id res chain seq x y z
N MET A 1 -38.26 -30.40 50.95
CA MET A 1 -37.97 -31.23 49.77
C MET A 1 -38.09 -30.34 48.54
N ILE A 2 -37.00 -30.12 47.82
CA ILE A 2 -36.86 -29.85 46.38
C ILE A 2 -35.34 -29.79 46.15
N THR A 3 -34.83 -30.75 45.38
CA THR A 3 -33.43 -30.89 44.97
C THR A 3 -33.12 -30.00 43.77
N PRO A 4 -31.88 -29.49 43.61
CA PRO A 4 -31.46 -28.89 42.35
C PRO A 4 -30.84 -29.94 41.42
N SER A 5 -31.32 -29.97 40.17
CA SER A 5 -30.81 -30.82 39.10
C SER A 5 -29.49 -30.30 38.55
N ILE A 6 -28.51 -31.19 38.48
CA ILE A 6 -27.19 -30.99 37.88
C ILE A 6 -27.32 -31.16 36.36
N VAL A 7 -26.93 -30.15 35.59
CA VAL A 7 -26.81 -30.21 34.12
C VAL A 7 -25.36 -30.56 33.79
N THR A 8 -25.15 -31.76 33.24
CA THR A 8 -23.85 -32.26 32.79
C THR A 8 -23.55 -31.72 31.38
N VAL A 9 -22.43 -31.00 31.24
CA VAL A 9 -21.91 -30.54 29.94
C VAL A 9 -20.97 -31.62 29.38
N LEU A 10 -21.39 -32.27 28.29
CA LEU A 10 -20.57 -33.20 27.51
C LEU A 10 -19.64 -32.42 26.58
N TRP A 11 -18.33 -32.62 26.76
CA TRP A 11 -17.30 -32.14 25.85
C TRP A 11 -17.12 -33.15 24.71
N ALA A 12 -17.35 -32.72 23.47
CA ALA A 12 -17.03 -33.48 22.27
C ALA A 12 -15.58 -33.17 21.83
N THR A 13 -14.67 -34.12 22.02
CA THR A 13 -13.31 -34.08 21.48
C THR A 13 -13.32 -34.43 19.99
N ALA A 14 -12.96 -33.47 19.14
CA ALA A 14 -12.71 -33.70 17.72
C ALA A 14 -11.32 -34.31 17.52
N LEU A 15 -11.28 -35.50 16.92
CA LEU A 15 -10.07 -36.18 16.45
C LEU A 15 -9.51 -35.46 15.22
N VAL A 16 -8.28 -34.96 15.31
CA VAL A 16 -7.51 -34.47 14.17
C VAL A 16 -6.77 -35.65 13.57
N GLY A 17 -7.16 -36.06 12.37
CA GLY A 17 -6.46 -37.08 11.58
C GLY A 17 -5.16 -36.51 11.01
N SER A 18 -4.04 -37.11 11.40
CA SER A 18 -2.72 -36.85 10.83
C SER A 18 -2.61 -37.45 9.42
N VAL A 19 -2.43 -36.59 8.41
CA VAL A 19 -2.03 -37.02 7.07
C VAL A 19 -0.51 -37.17 7.02
N ALA A 20 -0.06 -38.40 6.76
CA ALA A 20 1.34 -38.75 6.57
C ALA A 20 1.88 -38.10 5.29
N SER A 21 3.00 -37.41 5.41
CA SER A 21 3.75 -36.84 4.30
C SER A 21 4.61 -37.93 3.65
N VAL A 22 4.42 -38.16 2.36
CA VAL A 22 5.23 -39.10 1.55
C VAL A 22 6.59 -38.44 1.25
N PRO A 23 7.73 -39.12 1.48
CA PRO A 23 9.05 -38.62 1.07
C PRO A 23 9.23 -38.75 -0.44
N LEU A 24 9.66 -37.67 -1.09
CA LEU A 24 10.14 -37.69 -2.47
C LEU A 24 11.58 -38.21 -2.51
N GLU A 25 11.81 -39.31 -3.22
CA GLU A 25 13.14 -39.82 -3.54
C GLU A 25 13.89 -38.89 -4.52
N PRO A 26 15.22 -38.72 -4.37
CA PRO A 26 16.04 -38.01 -5.32
C PRO A 26 16.44 -38.93 -6.49
N ARG A 27 16.02 -38.58 -7.70
CA ARG A 27 16.54 -39.20 -8.93
C ARG A 27 17.97 -38.73 -9.17
N GLN A 28 18.89 -39.65 -8.99
CA GLN A 28 20.26 -39.60 -9.52
C GLN A 28 20.24 -39.80 -11.03
N GLY A 29 21.03 -39.00 -11.74
CA GLY A 29 21.38 -39.19 -13.15
C GLY A 29 22.64 -38.39 -13.46
N GLY A 30 23.80 -39.06 -13.47
CA GLY A 30 25.04 -38.55 -14.08
C GLY A 30 24.89 -38.44 -15.60
N CYS A 31 25.86 -38.04 -16.42
CA CYS A 31 27.28 -37.78 -16.31
C CYS A 31 27.63 -36.83 -17.47
N CYS A 32 28.74 -36.09 -17.37
CA CYS A 32 29.76 -35.88 -18.41
C CYS A 32 30.71 -34.77 -17.96
N ALA A 33 31.90 -35.15 -17.52
CA ALA A 33 33.05 -34.27 -17.39
C ALA A 33 33.78 -34.21 -18.74
N SER A 34 34.27 -33.03 -19.13
CA SER A 34 35.46 -32.87 -19.98
C SER A 34 36.00 -31.45 -19.84
N THR A 35 37.21 -31.37 -19.32
CA THR A 35 38.07 -30.20 -19.17
C THR A 35 38.65 -29.79 -20.52
N SER A 36 38.74 -28.50 -20.83
CA SER A 36 39.89 -27.91 -21.53
C SER A 36 39.82 -26.38 -21.52
N GLY A 37 40.93 -25.76 -21.17
CA GLY A 37 41.07 -24.32 -21.04
C GLY A 37 41.30 -23.61 -22.37
N GLY A 38 40.91 -22.34 -22.39
CA GLY A 38 41.19 -21.40 -23.48
C GLY A 38 41.05 -19.98 -22.96
N LYS A 39 42.18 -19.27 -22.91
CA LYS A 39 42.26 -17.82 -22.65
C LYS A 39 41.30 -17.06 -23.56
N SER A 40 40.48 -16.19 -23.00
CA SER A 40 40.03 -14.99 -23.72
C SER A 40 39.88 -13.84 -22.75
N ALA A 41 40.73 -12.84 -22.95
CA ALA A 41 40.56 -11.52 -22.39
C ALA A 41 39.29 -10.92 -22.99
N SER A 42 38.36 -10.50 -22.13
CA SER A 42 37.32 -9.56 -22.51
C SER A 42 37.09 -8.64 -21.33
N THR A 43 37.67 -7.45 -21.47
CA THR A 43 37.26 -6.22 -20.82
C THR A 43 35.74 -6.12 -20.83
N SER A 44 35.11 -6.34 -19.70
CA SER A 44 33.83 -5.72 -19.39
C SER A 44 33.95 -5.19 -17.98
N GLY A 45 34.46 -3.96 -17.89
CA GLY A 45 34.20 -3.12 -16.73
C GLY A 45 32.69 -3.08 -16.57
N GLY A 46 32.20 -3.87 -15.62
CA GLY A 46 30.82 -3.82 -15.21
C GLY A 46 30.58 -2.42 -14.67
N ASN A 47 30.02 -1.56 -15.51
CA ASN A 47 29.13 -0.54 -15.03
C ASN A 47 28.00 -1.30 -14.32
N SER A 48 28.21 -1.56 -13.03
CA SER A 48 27.11 -1.62 -12.08
C SER A 48 26.45 -0.25 -12.17
N ALA A 49 25.57 -0.10 -13.15
CA ALA A 49 24.54 0.90 -13.12
C ALA A 49 23.82 0.64 -11.81
N SER A 50 24.13 1.48 -10.82
CA SER A 50 23.19 1.72 -9.75
C SER A 50 21.86 1.96 -10.45
N THR A 51 20.87 1.12 -10.16
CA THR A 51 19.48 1.31 -10.54
C THR A 51 19.02 2.57 -9.81
N SER A 52 19.48 3.70 -10.33
CA SER A 52 19.24 5.00 -9.76
C SER A 52 17.75 5.23 -9.78
N GLN A 53 17.27 5.93 -8.76
CA GLN A 53 15.91 6.38 -8.56
C GLN A 53 15.37 7.28 -9.72
N ALA A 54 16.06 7.32 -10.87
CA ALA A 54 15.83 8.20 -12.04
C ALA A 54 14.45 8.06 -12.72
N GLY A 55 13.61 7.11 -12.28
CA GLY A 55 12.25 6.95 -12.76
C GLY A 55 11.17 6.96 -11.68
N ARG A 56 11.53 7.23 -10.41
CA ARG A 56 10.60 7.13 -9.27
C ARG A 56 10.27 8.52 -8.72
N ILE A 57 9.06 8.68 -8.20
CA ILE A 57 8.63 9.89 -7.49
C ILE A 57 8.10 9.54 -6.11
N THR A 58 8.25 10.49 -5.19
CA THR A 58 7.55 10.46 -3.90
C THR A 58 6.05 10.66 -4.16
N ILE A 59 5.24 9.72 -3.69
CA ILE A 59 3.77 9.82 -3.76
C ILE A 59 3.13 10.11 -2.40
N GLY A 60 3.91 10.05 -1.32
CA GLY A 60 3.50 10.51 -0.01
C GLY A 60 4.23 9.79 1.12
N TYR A 61 3.72 10.03 2.32
CA TYR A 61 4.29 9.53 3.58
C TYR A 61 3.19 8.99 4.46
N ARG A 62 3.54 8.09 5.37
CA ARG A 62 2.59 7.59 6.38
C ARG A 62 3.28 7.29 7.69
N THR A 63 2.55 7.42 8.78
CA THR A 63 2.98 7.03 10.12
C THR A 63 2.28 5.72 10.50
N VAL A 64 3.01 4.73 11.01
CA VAL A 64 2.48 3.38 11.28
C VAL A 64 3.10 2.75 12.52
N HIS A 65 2.39 1.76 13.09
CA HIS A 65 2.92 0.93 14.17
C HIS A 65 4.23 0.23 13.76
N PRO A 66 5.20 0.04 14.67
CA PRO A 66 6.48 -0.61 14.37
C PRO A 66 6.36 -1.98 13.69
N ASP A 67 5.34 -2.78 14.03
CA ASP A 67 5.11 -4.09 13.37
C ASP A 67 4.81 -3.94 11.88
N GLN A 68 3.97 -2.97 11.53
CA GLN A 68 3.63 -2.69 10.14
C GLN A 68 4.83 -2.14 9.37
N ALA A 69 5.62 -1.25 9.99
CA ALA A 69 6.85 -0.73 9.41
C ALA A 69 7.90 -1.84 9.17
N ARG A 70 8.05 -2.77 10.12
CA ARG A 70 8.92 -3.95 9.93
C ARG A 70 8.47 -4.82 8.78
N ALA A 71 7.16 -5.04 8.64
CA ALA A 71 6.61 -5.79 7.51
C ALA A 71 6.89 -5.07 6.17
N TYR A 72 6.74 -3.74 6.13
CA TYR A 72 7.07 -2.93 4.95
C TYR A 72 8.54 -3.00 4.58
N ASN A 73 9.44 -2.85 5.55
CA ASN A 73 10.88 -2.87 5.29
C ASN A 73 11.40 -4.26 4.87
N ARG A 74 10.80 -5.35 5.37
CA ARG A 74 11.19 -6.70 4.95
C ARG A 74 10.88 -6.96 3.48
N GLU A 75 9.74 -6.46 3.02
CA GLU A 75 9.22 -6.74 1.69
C GLU A 75 9.53 -5.61 0.68
N HIS A 76 9.99 -4.46 1.17
CA HIS A 76 10.14 -3.20 0.44
C HIS A 76 8.89 -2.75 -0.32
N ARG A 77 7.70 -3.19 0.12
CA ARG A 77 6.39 -2.89 -0.50
C ARG A 77 5.33 -2.63 0.55
N LEU A 78 4.26 -1.96 0.12
CA LEU A 78 3.07 -1.84 0.94
C LEU A 78 2.36 -3.19 1.06
N VAL A 79 1.93 -3.49 2.29
CA VAL A 79 1.03 -4.59 2.61
C VAL A 79 -0.24 -3.98 3.19
N TYR A 80 -1.37 -4.27 2.56
CA TYR A 80 -2.68 -3.85 3.07
C TYR A 80 -3.24 -4.93 3.98
N ASN A 81 -3.31 -4.63 5.27
CA ASN A 81 -4.01 -5.45 6.25
C ASN A 81 -5.20 -4.64 6.80
N PRO A 82 -6.45 -5.01 6.47
CA PRO A 82 -7.63 -4.30 6.97
C PRO A 82 -7.66 -4.21 8.50
N GLY A 83 -7.23 -5.26 9.21
CA GLY A 83 -7.25 -5.31 10.67
C GLY A 83 -6.20 -4.42 11.35
N LEU A 84 -5.19 -3.95 10.62
CA LEU A 84 -4.16 -3.03 11.12
C LEU A 84 -4.33 -1.60 10.59
N THR A 85 -5.29 -1.39 9.69
CA THR A 85 -5.55 -0.07 9.12
C THR A 85 -6.35 0.75 10.12
N ARG A 86 -5.69 1.73 10.74
CA ARG A 86 -6.32 2.70 11.64
C ARG A 86 -6.82 3.88 10.82
N GLY A 87 -8.04 4.32 11.08
CA GLY A 87 -8.71 5.42 10.35
C GLY A 87 -9.94 4.95 9.60
N ALA A 88 -10.98 5.77 9.60
CA ALA A 88 -12.22 5.46 8.90
C ALA A 88 -12.05 5.70 7.38
N ALA A 89 -12.75 4.90 6.58
CA ALA A 89 -12.58 4.83 5.12
C ALA A 89 -13.25 6.00 4.37
N GLN A 90 -12.84 7.25 4.64
CA GLN A 90 -13.46 8.48 4.09
C GLN A 90 -13.66 8.43 2.58
N ILE A 91 -12.63 8.00 1.85
CA ILE A 91 -12.59 7.93 0.38
C ILE A 91 -12.43 6.50 -0.14
N GLY A 92 -12.73 5.51 0.71
CA GLY A 92 -12.69 4.08 0.38
C GLY A 92 -11.63 3.28 1.14
N LYS A 93 -11.49 2.02 0.73
CA LYS A 93 -10.60 1.04 1.36
C LYS A 93 -9.22 1.04 0.69
N GLY A 94 -8.17 0.93 1.49
CA GLY A 94 -6.79 0.85 1.01
C GLY A 94 -5.79 1.54 1.94
N VAL A 95 -4.66 1.94 1.38
CA VAL A 95 -3.56 2.58 2.12
C VAL A 95 -3.62 4.09 1.97
N TYR A 96 -3.69 4.78 3.10
CA TYR A 96 -3.70 6.24 3.16
C TYR A 96 -2.29 6.81 3.37
N LEU A 97 -1.98 7.87 2.63
CA LEU A 97 -0.76 8.65 2.69
C LEU A 97 -1.09 10.13 2.92
N THR A 98 -0.13 10.84 3.48
CA THR A 98 -0.10 12.29 3.65
C THR A 98 1.01 12.91 2.78
N PRO A 99 0.84 14.17 2.31
CA PRO A 99 1.80 14.86 1.47
C PRO A 99 3.21 14.96 2.03
N GLY A 100 3.34 15.16 3.34
CA GLY A 100 4.61 15.41 4.02
C GLY A 100 4.87 14.42 5.15
N PRO A 101 6.14 14.25 5.51
CA PRO A 101 6.53 13.34 6.58
C PRO A 101 5.94 13.79 7.93
N GLY A 102 5.38 12.86 8.69
CA GLY A 102 4.83 13.12 10.02
C GLY A 102 3.55 13.98 10.05
N GLN A 103 2.96 14.31 8.90
CA GLN A 103 1.69 15.07 8.85
C GLN A 103 0.52 14.28 9.43
N TRP A 104 0.54 12.96 9.32
CA TRP A 104 -0.32 12.10 10.13
C TRP A 104 0.31 11.87 11.49
N VAL A 105 -0.34 12.38 12.54
CA VAL A 105 0.10 12.18 13.93
C VAL A 105 -0.08 10.72 14.29
N GLY A 106 1.04 10.05 14.56
CA GLY A 106 1.04 8.69 15.11
C GLY A 106 1.07 8.70 16.63
N ASN A 107 1.10 7.51 17.20
CA ASN A 107 1.33 7.31 18.63
C ASN A 107 2.84 7.42 18.94
N PRO A 108 3.22 7.69 20.19
CA PRO A 108 4.60 7.57 20.63
C PRO A 108 5.19 6.20 20.22
N GLY A 109 6.32 6.23 19.52
CA GLY A 109 7.01 5.02 19.04
C GLY A 109 6.58 4.53 17.65
N ASP A 110 5.56 5.12 17.03
CA ASP A 110 5.23 4.85 15.63
C ASP A 110 6.39 5.26 14.70
N TRP A 111 6.50 4.56 13.58
CA TRP A 111 7.52 4.80 12.57
C TRP A 111 6.94 5.62 11.42
N HIS A 112 7.83 6.29 10.69
CA HIS A 112 7.49 7.09 9.53
C HIS A 112 7.99 6.40 8.28
N CYS A 113 7.14 6.33 7.26
CA CYS A 113 7.42 5.67 6.01
C CYS A 113 7.37 6.67 4.85
N HIS A 114 8.38 6.59 4.00
CA HIS A 114 8.45 7.26 2.71
C HIS A 114 7.97 6.29 1.64
N VAL A 115 7.03 6.72 0.80
CA VAL A 115 6.44 5.89 -0.26
C VAL A 115 6.75 6.50 -1.62
N THR A 116 7.34 5.68 -2.48
CA THR A 116 7.67 6.04 -3.86
C THR A 116 6.97 5.12 -4.84
N ALA A 117 6.80 5.58 -6.08
CA ALA A 117 6.25 4.78 -7.16
C ALA A 117 6.90 5.17 -8.50
N ASN A 118 6.72 4.33 -9.52
CA ASN A 118 7.14 4.62 -10.88
C ASN A 118 6.42 5.87 -11.41
N LYS A 119 7.20 6.89 -11.80
CA LYS A 119 6.69 8.19 -12.25
C LYS A 119 5.71 8.06 -13.41
N LYS A 120 6.08 7.30 -14.45
CA LYS A 120 5.26 7.14 -15.67
C LYS A 120 3.93 6.44 -15.35
N ALA A 121 3.97 5.43 -14.49
CA ALA A 121 2.76 4.74 -14.05
C ALA A 121 1.87 5.67 -13.21
N VAL A 122 2.44 6.44 -12.28
CA VAL A 122 1.68 7.44 -11.52
C VAL A 122 1.10 8.49 -12.45
N GLU A 123 1.81 8.98 -13.47
CA GLU A 123 1.26 9.95 -14.42
C GLU A 123 0.07 9.38 -15.21
N ASN A 124 0.10 8.08 -15.54
CA ASN A 124 -0.90 7.42 -16.38
C ASN A 124 -2.08 6.82 -15.60
N VAL A 125 -1.92 6.47 -14.33
CA VAL A 125 -3.04 5.92 -13.53
C VAL A 125 -4.12 6.98 -13.33
N LEU A 126 -5.38 6.55 -13.30
CA LEU A 126 -6.51 7.43 -12.97
C LEU A 126 -6.33 7.99 -11.56
N LYS A 127 -6.65 9.28 -11.40
CA LYS A 127 -6.62 10.01 -10.16
C LYS A 127 -7.96 10.70 -9.95
N ALA A 128 -8.46 10.71 -8.73
CA ALA A 128 -9.76 11.28 -8.43
C ALA A 128 -9.70 12.19 -7.21
N TRP A 129 -10.02 13.47 -7.39
CA TRP A 129 -10.34 14.36 -6.27
C TRP A 129 -11.78 14.12 -5.83
N ILE A 130 -11.95 13.38 -4.73
CA ILE A 130 -13.26 12.94 -4.24
C ILE A 130 -14.00 14.12 -3.62
N PRO A 131 -15.18 14.50 -4.13
CA PRO A 131 -15.91 15.67 -3.65
C PRO A 131 -16.45 15.45 -2.24
N GLU A 132 -16.43 16.52 -1.45
CA GLU A 132 -16.76 16.51 -0.03
C GLU A 132 -18.16 15.96 0.29
N ASN A 133 -19.14 16.28 -0.54
CA ASN A 133 -20.51 15.79 -0.41
C ASN A 133 -20.69 14.28 -0.65
N THR A 134 -19.61 13.57 -1.01
CA THR A 134 -19.59 12.10 -1.21
C THR A 134 -18.68 11.38 -0.21
N TRP A 135 -17.97 12.10 0.65
CA TRP A 135 -17.14 11.47 1.68
C TRP A 135 -17.98 10.58 2.60
N TRP A 136 -17.36 9.52 3.11
CA TRP A 136 -17.99 8.52 3.99
C TRP A 136 -19.12 7.70 3.36
N ASN A 137 -19.44 7.93 2.09
CA ASN A 137 -20.44 7.18 1.35
C ASN A 137 -19.86 6.69 0.03
N ILE A 138 -19.37 5.45 0.04
CA ILE A 138 -18.71 4.87 -1.13
C ILE A 138 -19.65 4.78 -2.34
N ASN A 139 -20.94 4.51 -2.15
CA ASN A 139 -21.91 4.42 -3.25
C ASN A 139 -22.06 5.79 -3.95
N LYS A 140 -22.14 6.88 -3.19
CA LYS A 140 -22.15 8.24 -3.76
C LYS A 140 -20.86 8.56 -4.51
N GLN A 141 -19.72 7.98 -4.12
CA GLN A 141 -18.45 8.15 -4.85
C GLN A 141 -18.49 7.43 -6.20
N TYR A 142 -19.02 6.19 -6.27
CA TYR A 142 -19.23 5.50 -7.54
C TYR A 142 -20.24 6.25 -8.44
N GLU A 143 -21.37 6.67 -7.90
CA GLU A 143 -22.38 7.45 -8.65
C GLU A 143 -21.81 8.77 -9.20
N TRP A 144 -20.92 9.42 -8.44
CA TRP A 144 -20.22 10.62 -8.89
C TRP A 144 -19.17 10.29 -9.98
N ALA A 145 -18.38 9.23 -9.77
CA ALA A 145 -17.34 8.79 -10.70
C ALA A 145 -17.93 8.37 -12.06
N ALA A 146 -19.06 7.66 -12.07
CA ALA A 146 -19.79 7.23 -13.26
C ALA A 146 -20.25 8.39 -14.18
N LYS A 147 -20.31 9.61 -13.63
CA LYS A 147 -20.64 10.84 -14.38
C LYS A 147 -19.40 11.54 -14.95
N GLN A 148 -18.20 11.11 -14.57
CA GLN A 148 -16.94 11.69 -15.02
C GLN A 148 -16.47 11.04 -16.33
N THR A 149 -15.64 11.77 -17.06
CA THR A 149 -14.95 11.26 -18.24
C THR A 149 -13.47 11.63 -18.18
N VAL A 150 -12.62 10.74 -18.68
CA VAL A 150 -11.17 10.97 -18.87
C VAL A 150 -10.82 10.55 -20.28
N ASN A 151 -10.14 11.43 -21.02
CA ASN A 151 -9.79 11.17 -22.43
C ASN A 151 -11.00 10.74 -23.28
N LYS A 152 -12.18 11.35 -23.03
CA LYS A 152 -13.48 11.04 -23.67
C LYS A 152 -14.05 9.64 -23.36
N VAL A 153 -13.47 8.89 -22.41
CA VAL A 153 -13.99 7.61 -21.92
C VAL A 153 -14.67 7.82 -20.57
N LYS A 154 -15.85 7.22 -20.37
CA LYS A 154 -16.54 7.26 -19.07
C LYS A 154 -15.75 6.47 -18.03
N VAL A 155 -15.73 6.96 -16.79
CA VAL A 155 -15.14 6.22 -15.69
C VAL A 155 -16.16 5.22 -15.18
N ASP A 156 -15.90 3.94 -15.38
CA ASP A 156 -16.70 2.85 -14.79
C ASP A 156 -16.16 2.43 -13.41
N ASP A 157 -16.81 1.44 -12.81
CA ASP A 157 -16.45 0.94 -11.48
C ASP A 157 -15.05 0.32 -11.46
N GLU A 158 -14.63 -0.36 -12.54
CA GLU A 158 -13.30 -0.96 -12.64
C GLU A 158 -12.21 0.12 -12.67
N ALA A 159 -12.39 1.14 -13.52
CA ALA A 159 -11.49 2.28 -13.58
C ALA A 159 -11.45 3.01 -12.22
N PHE A 160 -12.59 3.20 -11.55
CA PHE A 160 -12.65 3.87 -10.25
C PHE A 160 -12.05 3.05 -9.10
N ASN A 161 -12.15 1.71 -9.15
CA ASN A 161 -11.46 0.80 -8.22
C ASN A 161 -9.94 0.94 -8.32
N ARG A 162 -9.45 1.24 -9.52
CA ARG A 162 -8.03 1.44 -9.83
C ARG A 162 -7.63 2.92 -9.93
N ALA A 163 -8.41 3.81 -9.32
CA ALA A 163 -8.09 5.23 -9.25
C ALA A 163 -7.39 5.59 -7.94
N LEU A 164 -6.23 6.26 -8.00
CA LEU A 164 -5.66 6.94 -6.83
C LEU A 164 -6.62 8.04 -6.36
N ARG A 165 -7.01 8.06 -5.08
CA ARG A 165 -8.07 8.96 -4.60
C ARG A 165 -7.50 10.02 -3.68
N MET A 166 -7.86 11.27 -3.87
CA MET A 166 -7.37 12.42 -3.11
C MET A 166 -8.55 13.16 -2.49
N SER A 167 -8.32 13.70 -1.30
CA SER A 167 -9.28 14.60 -0.63
C SER A 167 -8.55 15.43 0.43
N LYS A 168 -9.26 16.38 1.02
CA LYS A 168 -8.94 16.83 2.38
C LYS A 168 -9.40 15.79 3.40
N ILE A 169 -8.78 15.77 4.56
CA ILE A 169 -9.24 15.01 5.71
C ILE A 169 -10.36 15.82 6.39
N ASP A 170 -11.57 15.23 6.41
CA ASP A 170 -12.82 15.88 6.85
C ASP A 170 -12.80 16.20 8.36
N LYS A 171 -12.79 15.14 9.15
CA LYS A 171 -12.83 15.16 10.60
C LYS A 171 -11.71 14.30 11.13
N THR A 172 -11.11 14.78 12.21
CA THR A 172 -10.30 13.94 13.06
C THR A 172 -11.02 13.91 14.39
N ASP A 173 -11.87 12.91 14.57
CA ASP A 173 -12.51 12.67 15.88
C ASP A 173 -11.47 12.19 16.91
N ASP A 174 -10.25 11.92 16.43
CA ASP A 174 -9.07 11.58 17.22
C ASP A 174 -8.47 12.84 17.87
N PRO A 175 -8.60 13.00 19.20
CA PRO A 175 -8.03 14.14 19.93
C PRO A 175 -6.49 14.17 19.90
N GLY A 176 -5.84 13.08 19.49
CA GLY A 176 -4.40 13.02 19.25
C GLY A 176 -3.97 13.62 17.91
N VAL A 177 -4.89 13.81 16.97
CA VAL A 177 -4.57 14.28 15.60
C VAL A 177 -4.71 15.79 15.51
N LYS A 178 -3.74 16.52 16.09
CA LYS A 178 -3.72 18.00 16.10
C LYS A 178 -3.54 18.64 14.71
N PHE A 179 -3.08 17.89 13.70
CA PHE A 179 -2.59 18.45 12.43
C PHE A 179 -3.27 17.93 11.16
N ALA A 180 -4.17 16.94 11.24
CA ALA A 180 -4.67 16.32 10.01
C ALA A 180 -5.95 16.95 9.47
N LYS A 181 -6.77 17.65 10.28
CA LYS A 181 -7.99 18.30 9.77
C LYS A 181 -7.65 19.34 8.69
N GLY A 182 -8.23 19.18 7.51
CA GLY A 182 -7.97 20.05 6.35
C GLY A 182 -6.65 19.76 5.62
N ALA A 183 -5.79 18.87 6.14
CA ALA A 183 -4.64 18.38 5.41
C ALA A 183 -5.10 17.49 4.24
N LYS A 184 -4.31 17.46 3.17
CA LYS A 184 -4.59 16.60 2.02
C LYS A 184 -4.22 15.15 2.35
N GLN A 185 -4.89 14.21 1.73
CA GLN A 185 -4.59 12.79 1.79
C GLN A 185 -4.60 12.17 0.39
N LEU A 186 -3.89 11.06 0.25
CA LEU A 186 -3.91 10.19 -0.92
C LEU A 186 -4.23 8.77 -0.45
N LEU A 187 -5.27 8.18 -1.02
CA LEU A 187 -5.60 6.77 -0.90
C LEU A 187 -5.06 6.02 -2.11
N ILE A 188 -4.29 4.99 -1.84
CA ILE A 188 -3.95 3.91 -2.75
C ILE A 188 -4.99 2.80 -2.51
N PRO A 189 -5.96 2.58 -3.43
CA PRO A 189 -6.92 1.50 -3.31
C PRO A 189 -6.23 0.14 -3.16
N SER A 190 -6.90 -0.81 -2.50
CA SER A 190 -6.38 -2.19 -2.33
C SER A 190 -5.89 -2.81 -3.64
N ASP A 191 -6.60 -2.54 -4.73
CA ASP A 191 -6.36 -3.11 -6.05
C ASP A 191 -5.09 -2.55 -6.72
N LEU A 192 -4.55 -1.46 -6.17
CA LEU A 192 -3.31 -0.83 -6.61
C LEU A 192 -2.12 -1.08 -5.69
N VAL A 193 -2.32 -1.64 -4.49
CA VAL A 193 -1.24 -1.82 -3.49
C VAL A 193 -0.11 -2.73 -4.00
N ASN A 194 -0.45 -3.76 -4.78
CA ASN A 194 0.50 -4.70 -5.39
C ASN A 194 0.58 -4.55 -6.91
N ASP A 195 0.21 -3.39 -7.43
CA ASP A 195 0.26 -3.13 -8.86
C ASP A 195 1.71 -3.11 -9.37
N ARG A 196 1.98 -3.92 -10.40
CA ARG A 196 3.34 -4.08 -10.94
C ARG A 196 3.81 -2.86 -11.72
N ASP A 197 2.90 -2.10 -12.34
CA ASP A 197 3.27 -0.93 -13.12
C ASP A 197 3.61 0.24 -12.21
N LEU A 198 2.81 0.45 -11.14
CA LEU A 198 3.10 1.46 -10.12
C LEU A 198 4.38 1.14 -9.36
N ASP A 199 4.72 -0.14 -9.19
CA ASP A 199 5.93 -0.62 -8.51
C ASP A 199 6.17 0.16 -7.20
N ILE A 200 5.17 0.12 -6.31
CA ILE A 200 5.18 0.93 -5.09
C ILE A 200 6.23 0.37 -4.13
N GLN A 201 7.15 1.25 -3.71
CA GLN A 201 8.18 0.92 -2.73
C GLN A 201 8.04 1.78 -1.49
N VAL A 202 8.47 1.22 -0.37
CA VAL A 202 8.35 1.86 0.94
C VAL A 202 9.64 1.69 1.74
N ASP A 203 10.07 2.77 2.38
CA ASP A 203 11.14 2.76 3.38
C ASP A 203 10.66 3.42 4.66
N CYS A 204 10.67 2.67 5.76
CA CYS A 204 10.24 3.14 7.07
C CYS A 204 11.41 3.32 8.03
N LYS A 205 11.45 4.46 8.72
CA LYS A 205 12.41 4.79 9.77
C LYS A 205 11.69 5.20 11.05
N LYS A 206 12.36 5.00 12.20
CA LYS A 206 11.85 5.45 13.52
C LYS A 206 11.62 6.95 13.58
N GLU A 207 12.54 7.72 13.02
CA GLU A 207 12.48 9.18 12.98
C GLU A 207 12.26 9.64 11.54
N TRP A 208 11.30 10.53 11.32
CA TRP A 208 10.98 11.04 9.98
C TRP A 208 12.17 11.76 9.33
N LYS A 209 13.06 12.36 10.14
CA LYS A 209 14.28 13.04 9.67
C LYS A 209 15.29 12.12 8.99
N ARG A 210 15.15 10.81 9.19
CA ARG A 210 16.04 9.79 8.59
C ARG A 210 15.48 9.19 7.32
N LEU A 211 14.30 9.65 6.88
CA LEU A 211 13.74 9.22 5.60
C LEU A 211 14.64 9.68 4.45
N PRO A 212 14.68 8.94 3.33
CA PRO A 212 15.50 9.29 2.17
C PRO A 212 15.20 10.67 1.59
N ASP A 213 13.94 11.11 1.73
CA ASP A 213 13.43 12.39 1.27
C ASP A 213 12.38 12.91 2.29
N ASN A 214 12.22 14.23 2.33
CA ASN A 214 11.23 14.93 3.13
C ASN A 214 10.44 15.98 2.33
N VAL A 215 10.58 15.99 0.99
CA VAL A 215 9.84 16.88 0.08
C VAL A 215 8.34 16.61 0.21
N VAL A 216 7.59 17.69 0.45
CA VAL A 216 6.12 17.65 0.52
C VAL A 216 5.55 17.49 -0.90
N VAL A 217 4.69 16.49 -1.08
CA VAL A 217 4.06 16.22 -2.38
C VAL A 217 2.89 17.18 -2.61
N ASP A 218 2.95 18.01 -3.66
CA ASP A 218 1.78 18.78 -4.07
C ASP A 218 0.87 17.98 -5.01
N TYR A 219 -0.13 17.30 -4.44
CA TYR A 219 -1.14 16.58 -5.22
C TYR A 219 -1.92 17.48 -6.19
N ARG A 220 -1.97 18.81 -5.99
CA ARG A 220 -2.67 19.71 -6.93
C ARG A 220 -1.90 19.91 -8.23
N SER A 221 -0.60 19.64 -8.24
CA SER A 221 0.25 19.70 -9.43
C SER A 221 -0.05 18.57 -10.42
N TRP A 222 -0.69 17.48 -9.98
CA TRP A 222 -1.09 16.38 -10.85
C TRP A 222 -2.25 16.81 -11.74
N LYS A 223 -2.05 16.82 -13.06
CA LYS A 223 -3.07 17.22 -14.06
C LYS A 223 -3.51 16.11 -15.00
N LYS A 224 -2.67 15.10 -15.21
CA LYS A 224 -2.93 14.01 -16.17
C LYS A 224 -3.80 12.91 -15.56
N ASN A 225 -4.83 12.51 -16.30
CA ASN A 225 -5.82 11.49 -15.92
C ASN A 225 -6.44 11.78 -14.55
N VAL A 226 -6.84 13.04 -14.32
CA VAL A 226 -7.46 13.50 -13.08
C VAL A 226 -8.92 13.82 -13.31
N ILE A 227 -9.80 13.26 -12.47
CA ILE A 227 -11.21 13.65 -12.35
C ILE A 227 -11.46 14.43 -11.06
N GLY A 228 -12.50 15.25 -11.06
CA GLY A 228 -12.86 16.10 -9.93
C GLY A 228 -12.03 17.37 -9.81
N LYS A 229 -12.45 18.24 -8.88
CA LYS A 229 -11.80 19.53 -8.64
C LYS A 229 -10.80 19.40 -7.49
N PRO A 230 -9.53 19.85 -7.67
CA PRO A 230 -8.57 19.89 -6.58
C PRO A 230 -9.07 20.74 -5.40
N GLN A 231 -8.78 20.28 -4.17
CA GLN A 231 -9.27 20.88 -2.93
C GLN A 231 -8.18 21.60 -2.15
#